data_AF-A0A8R7R1A0-F1
#
_entry.id   AF-A0A8R7R1A0-F1
#
_cell.length_a   1.000
_cell.length_b   1.000
_cell.length_c   1.000
_cell.angle_alpha   90.00
_cell.angle_beta   90.00
_cell.angle_gamma   90.00
#
_symmetry.space_group_name_H-M   'P 1'
#
loop_
_entity.id
_entity.type
_entity.pdbx_description
1 polymer ?
#
loop_
_entity_poly.entity_id
_entity_poly.type
_entity_poly.pdbx_seq_one_letter_code
_entity_poly.pdbx_strand_id
1 'polypeptide(L)'
;MKGCCHGDMWVNTGFPAPQVMLLRRGWKTFARAHCLMDGHVLCFKLAESDLVSVKVFGRSGHRLGCCAESSTDGESSSSGESDEEDSDSDDEGSGREDDGSD
;
A
#
# COMPACT_ATOMS: atom_id res chain seq x y z
N MET A 1 -4.10 11.20 -9.17
CA MET A 1 -2.86 10.41 -9.00
C MET A 1 -2.53 10.36 -7.52
N LYS A 2 -2.86 9.27 -6.84
CA LYS A 2 -2.52 9.08 -5.42
C LYS A 2 -1.21 8.30 -5.41
N GLY A 3 -0.09 9.03 -5.46
CA GLY A 3 1.23 8.44 -5.29
C GLY A 3 1.27 7.66 -3.97
N CYS A 4 2.13 6.64 -3.94
CA CYS A 4 2.46 5.83 -2.76
C CYS A 4 2.01 6.38 -1.39
N CYS A 5 1.34 5.54 -0.60
CA CYS A 5 0.72 5.88 0.68
C CYS A 5 1.68 6.38 1.78
N HIS A 6 2.99 6.38 1.52
CA HIS A 6 4.00 6.94 2.39
C HIS A 6 4.45 8.26 1.77
N GLY A 7 3.87 9.37 2.24
CA GLY A 7 4.39 10.71 1.95
C GLY A 7 5.83 10.88 2.45
N ASP A 8 6.38 12.09 2.41
CA ASP A 8 7.78 12.32 2.77
C ASP A 8 8.14 11.78 4.15
N MET A 9 9.19 10.96 4.22
CA MET A 9 9.70 10.37 5.46
C MET A 9 11.05 10.97 5.80
N TRP A 10 11.17 11.46 7.04
CA TRP A 10 12.38 12.10 7.54
C TRP A 10 13.26 11.10 8.31
N VAL A 11 14.54 11.06 7.97
CA VAL A 11 15.55 10.25 8.66
C VAL A 11 16.69 11.16 9.08
N ASN A 12 17.01 11.18 10.38
CA ASN A 12 18.13 11.95 10.90
C ASN A 12 19.46 11.30 10.50
N THR A 13 20.40 12.10 10.02
CA THR A 13 21.77 11.68 9.75
C THR A 13 22.69 12.07 10.91
N GLY A 14 23.78 11.33 11.10
CA GLY A 14 24.85 11.68 12.04
C GLY A 14 26.20 11.42 11.42
N PHE A 15 27.19 12.25 11.76
CA PHE A 15 28.53 12.23 11.17
C PHE A 15 29.58 12.00 12.26
N PRO A 16 29.76 10.74 12.73
CA PRO A 16 30.64 10.45 13.86
C PRO A 16 32.13 10.63 13.53
N ALA A 17 32.50 10.61 12.25
CA ALA A 17 33.85 10.80 11.75
C ALA A 17 33.79 11.43 10.34
N PRO A 18 34.88 12.02 9.84
CA PRO A 18 34.95 12.49 8.46
C PRO A 18 34.55 11.37 7.49
N GLN A 19 33.70 11.68 6.51
CA GLN A 19 33.23 10.76 5.45
C GLN A 19 32.34 9.60 5.93
N VAL A 20 32.05 9.47 7.23
CA VAL A 20 31.11 8.48 7.75
C VAL A 20 29.76 9.15 8.01
N MET A 21 28.69 8.62 7.43
CA MET A 21 27.32 9.06 7.68
C MET A 21 26.48 7.88 8.19
N LEU A 22 25.79 8.08 9.30
CA LEU A 22 24.89 7.10 9.91
C LEU A 22 23.44 7.57 9.78
N LEU A 23 22.56 6.67 9.33
CA LEU A 23 21.11 6.87 9.36
C LEU A 23 20.58 6.48 10.75
N ARG A 24 20.02 7.44 11.47
CA ARG A 24 19.66 7.30 12.90
C ARG A 24 18.14 7.23 13.08
N ARG A 25 17.58 8.13 13.89
CA ARG A 25 16.14 8.20 14.18
C ARG A 25 15.36 8.34 12.87
N GLY A 26 14.27 7.58 12.74
CA GLY A 26 13.45 7.51 11.52
C GLY A 26 13.81 6.35 10.61
N TRP A 27 15.06 5.86 10.65
CA TRP A 27 15.51 4.78 9.76
C TRP A 27 14.72 3.48 9.92
N LYS A 28 14.49 3.04 11.16
CA LYS A 28 13.71 1.83 11.45
C LYS A 28 12.29 1.91 10.89
N THR A 29 11.66 3.08 10.98
CA THR A 29 10.30 3.31 10.46
C THR A 29 10.30 3.29 8.94
N PHE A 30 11.27 3.98 8.31
CA PHE A 30 11.47 3.96 6.86
C PHE A 30 11.67 2.53 6.35
N ALA A 31 12.57 1.77 6.97
CA ALA A 31 12.85 0.39 6.58
C ALA A 31 11.62 -0.51 6.65
N ARG A 32 10.77 -0.34 7.68
CA ARG A 32 9.51 -1.09 7.81
C ARG A 32 8.46 -0.67 6.79
N ALA A 33 8.30 0.63 6.54
CA ALA A 33 7.33 1.14 5.56
C ALA A 33 7.64 0.66 4.14
N HIS A 34 8.93 0.49 3.83
CA HIS A 34 9.38 0.02 2.51
C HIS A 34 9.78 -1.46 2.46
N CYS A 35 9.43 -2.25 3.50
CA CYS A 35 9.73 -3.68 3.60
C CYS A 35 11.18 -4.01 3.22
N LEU A 36 12.14 -3.20 3.70
CA LEU A 36 13.56 -3.41 3.41
C LEU A 36 14.03 -4.71 4.06
N MET A 37 14.75 -5.50 3.27
CA MET A 37 15.32 -6.78 3.69
C MET A 37 16.76 -6.86 3.22
N ASP A 38 17.52 -7.79 3.81
CA ASP A 38 18.90 -8.04 3.43
C ASP A 38 19.00 -8.32 1.92
N GLY A 39 20.03 -7.77 1.28
CA GLY A 39 20.23 -7.88 -0.16
C GLY A 39 19.40 -6.89 -1.00
N HIS A 40 18.56 -6.05 -0.40
CA HIS A 40 18.03 -4.88 -1.10
C HIS A 40 19.12 -3.83 -1.29
N VAL A 41 19.06 -3.13 -2.42
CA VAL A 41 20.00 -2.07 -2.76
C VAL A 41 19.27 -0.74 -2.70
N LEU A 42 19.87 0.24 -2.00
CA LEU A 42 19.32 1.58 -1.87
C LEU A 42 20.21 2.55 -2.64
N CYS A 43 19.59 3.31 -3.52
CA CYS A 43 20.25 4.35 -4.31
C CYS A 43 19.83 5.72 -3.78
N PHE A 44 20.79 6.45 -3.25
CA PHE A 44 20.60 7.77 -2.67
C PHE A 44 20.95 8.83 -3.71
N LYS A 45 20.02 9.73 -4.00
CA LYS A 45 20.26 10.91 -4.84
C LYS A 45 19.99 12.16 -4.02
N LEU A 46 21.02 12.98 -3.85
CA LEU A 46 20.88 14.33 -3.32
C LEU A 46 20.03 15.15 -4.30
N ALA A 47 18.88 15.64 -3.82
CA ALA A 47 17.90 16.37 -4.62
C ALA A 47 18.01 17.88 -4.40
N GLU A 48 18.15 18.30 -3.13
CA GLU A 48 18.37 19.68 -2.69
C GLU A 48 19.33 19.66 -1.48
N SER A 49 19.83 20.82 -1.02
CA SER A 49 20.99 20.96 -0.10
C SER A 49 21.08 19.90 1.00
N ASP A 50 19.94 19.55 1.60
CA ASP A 50 19.85 18.61 2.72
C ASP A 50 18.82 17.48 2.52
N LEU A 51 18.28 17.36 1.30
CA LEU A 51 17.26 16.37 0.95
C LEU A 51 17.81 15.28 0.06
N VAL A 52 17.66 14.04 0.50
CA VAL A 52 18.07 12.85 -0.26
C VAL A 52 16.83 12.04 -0.64
N SER A 53 16.66 11.85 -1.94
CA SER A 53 15.69 10.90 -2.48
C SER A 53 16.28 9.49 -2.48
N VAL A 54 15.47 8.50 -2.10
CA VAL A 54 15.88 7.10 -2.02
C VAL A 54 15.09 6.27 -3.03
N LYS A 55 15.81 5.51 -3.87
CA LYS A 55 15.22 4.45 -4.69
C LYS A 55 15.64 3.10 -4.14
N VAL A 56 14.67 2.20 -4.00
CA VAL A 56 14.91 0.85 -3.49
C VAL A 56 14.84 -0.15 -4.63
N PHE A 57 15.79 -1.07 -4.67
CA PHE A 57 15.86 -2.17 -5.62
C PHE A 57 15.91 -3.48 -4.85
N GLY A 58 15.14 -4.46 -5.33
CA GLY A 58 15.14 -5.81 -4.77
C GLY A 58 16.41 -6.56 -5.14
N ARG A 59 16.56 -7.78 -4.59
CA ARG A 59 17.73 -8.64 -4.85
C ARG A 59 17.97 -8.94 -6.32
N SER A 60 16.90 -9.01 -7.13
CA SER A 60 16.98 -9.22 -8.59
C SER A 60 17.38 -7.96 -9.38
N GLY A 61 17.61 -6.83 -8.70
CA GLY A 61 17.90 -5.54 -9.33
C GLY A 61 16.68 -4.79 -9.84
N HIS A 62 15.47 -5.36 -9.70
CA HIS A 62 14.23 -4.67 -10.09
C HIS A 62 13.87 -3.60 -9.06
N ARG A 63 13.43 -2.44 -9.54
CA ARG A 63 12.99 -1.34 -8.68
C ARG A 63 11.76 -1.78 -7.89
N LEU A 64 11.83 -1.67 -6.56
CA LEU A 64 10.68 -1.85 -5.70
C LEU A 64 9.86 -0.56 -5.72
N GLY A 65 8.70 -0.60 -6.38
CA GLY A 65 7.66 0.40 -6.21
C GLY A 65 6.86 0.11 -4.94
N CYS A 66 6.10 1.08 -4.43
CA CYS A 66 5.03 0.76 -3.50
C CYS A 66 3.72 0.68 -4.29
N CYS A 67 3.15 -0.51 -4.27
CA CYS A 67 2.02 -0.98 -5.08
C CYS A 67 2.22 -0.86 -6.60
N ALA A 68 1.85 -1.90 -7.35
CA ALA A 68 1.69 -1.76 -8.79
C ALA A 68 0.66 -0.65 -9.02
N GLU A 69 0.95 0.30 -9.90
CA GLU A 69 -0.14 1.09 -10.48
C GLU A 69 -1.05 0.06 -11.13
N SER A 70 -2.27 -0.12 -10.61
CA SER A 70 -3.23 -1.02 -11.23
C SER A 70 -3.32 -0.60 -12.69
N SER A 71 -2.76 -1.41 -13.58
CA SER A 71 -2.96 -1.26 -15.01
C SER A 71 -4.45 -1.51 -15.20
N THR A 72 -5.25 -0.45 -15.26
CA THR A 72 -6.56 -0.51 -15.89
C THR A 72 -6.30 -0.69 -17.38
N ASP A 73 -5.85 -1.89 -17.75
CA ASP A 73 -6.03 -2.37 -19.12
C ASP A 73 -7.51 -2.67 -19.22
N GLY A 74 -8.20 -1.76 -19.92
CA GLY A 74 -9.61 -1.89 -20.24
C GLY A 74 -9.80 -2.95 -21.31
N GLU A 75 -9.54 -4.21 -20.97
CA GLU A 75 -9.89 -5.33 -21.84
C GLU A 75 -11.22 -5.88 -21.33
N SER A 76 -12.32 -5.30 -21.84
CA SER A 76 -13.65 -5.90 -21.76
C SER A 76 -13.57 -7.31 -22.36
N SER A 77 -13.39 -8.31 -21.50
CA SER A 77 -13.63 -9.69 -21.88
C SER A 77 -15.12 -9.93 -21.76
N SER A 78 -15.83 -9.64 -22.84
CA SER A 78 -17.17 -10.17 -23.06
C SER A 78 -17.05 -11.67 -23.31
N SER A 79 -17.66 -12.50 -22.46
CA SER A 79 -18.21 -13.82 -22.82
C SER A 79 -18.88 -14.47 -21.60
N GLY A 80 -20.15 -14.82 -21.74
CA GLY A 80 -20.87 -15.69 -20.81
C GLY A 80 -22.29 -15.22 -20.51
N GLU A 81 -23.20 -15.39 -21.47
CA GLU A 81 -24.63 -15.55 -21.19
C GLU A 81 -24.85 -16.73 -20.22
N SER A 82 -25.61 -16.52 -19.16
CA SER A 82 -26.10 -17.57 -18.27
C SER A 82 -27.43 -17.10 -17.67
N ASP A 83 -28.44 -17.16 -18.53
CA ASP A 83 -29.83 -17.60 -18.37
C ASP A 83 -30.28 -17.97 -16.95
N GLU A 84 -31.44 -17.37 -16.55
CA GLU A 84 -32.52 -17.78 -15.62
C GLU A 84 -32.10 -18.40 -14.25
N GLU A 85 -32.66 -18.03 -13.10
CA GLU A 85 -33.98 -18.46 -12.63
C GLU A 85 -34.54 -17.45 -11.61
N ASP A 86 -35.83 -17.17 -11.76
CA ASP A 86 -36.68 -16.48 -10.79
C ASP A 86 -36.96 -17.39 -9.58
N SER A 87 -36.97 -16.84 -8.38
CA SER A 87 -37.38 -17.57 -7.18
C SER A 87 -38.10 -16.61 -6.25
N ASP A 88 -39.36 -16.35 -6.60
CA ASP A 88 -40.39 -15.83 -5.72
C ASP A 88 -40.44 -16.67 -4.44
N SER A 89 -40.01 -16.06 -3.34
CA SER A 89 -40.17 -16.61 -1.99
C SER A 89 -41.18 -15.73 -1.25
N ASP A 90 -42.46 -16.04 -1.44
CA ASP A 90 -43.52 -15.59 -0.54
C ASP A 90 -43.35 -16.35 0.78
N ASP A 91 -42.87 -15.66 1.83
CA ASP A 91 -42.94 -16.20 3.20
C ASP A 91 -43.95 -15.41 4.04
N GLU A 92 -44.90 -16.19 4.55
CA GLU A 92 -46.14 -15.79 5.18
C GLU A 92 -45.94 -15.43 6.65
N GLY A 93 -46.65 -14.40 7.10
CA GLY A 93 -47.28 -14.40 8.42
C GLY A 93 -46.40 -14.23 9.66
N SER A 94 -46.33 -13.02 10.20
CA SER A 94 -46.19 -12.83 11.66
C SER A 94 -47.51 -12.29 12.22
N GLY A 95 -48.24 -13.18 12.87
CA GLY A 95 -49.40 -12.84 13.66
C GLY A 95 -49.01 -12.48 15.09
N ARG A 96 -49.72 -11.45 15.59
CA ARG A 96 -50.06 -11.16 17.00
C ARG A 96 -48.97 -10.53 17.85
N GLU A 97 -49.17 -9.24 18.12
CA GLU A 97 -48.71 -8.59 19.36
C GLU A 97 -49.97 -8.04 20.04
N ASP A 98 -50.48 -8.79 21.01
CA ASP A 98 -51.55 -8.37 21.92
C ASP A 98 -51.06 -8.75 23.32
N ASP A 99 -50.56 -7.74 24.03
CA ASP A 99 -50.29 -7.77 25.47
C ASP A 99 -50.22 -6.30 25.93
N GLY A 100 -51.33 -5.85 26.50
CA GLY A 100 -51.39 -4.63 27.29
C GLY A 100 -51.07 -4.90 28.76
N SER A 101 -50.25 -4.01 29.33
CA SER A 101 -50.06 -3.68 30.75
C SER A 101 -49.38 -2.29 30.74
N ASP A 102 -49.86 -1.21 31.35
CA ASP A 102 -50.45 -0.92 32.67
C ASP A 102 -51.40 0.30 32.56
#